data_AF-A0A4Q8ADJ1-F1
#
_entry.id   AF-A0A4Q8ADJ1-F1
#
_cell.length_a   1.000
_cell.length_b   1.000
_cell.length_c   1.000
_cell.angle_alpha   90.00
_cell.angle_beta   90.00
_cell.angle_gamma   90.00
#
_symmetry.space_group_name_H-M   'P 1'
#
loop_
_entity.id
_entity.type
_entity.pdbx_description
1 polymer ?
#
loop_
_entity_poly.entity_id
_entity_poly.type
_entity_poly.pdbx_seq_one_letter_code
_entity_poly.pdbx_strand_id
1 'polypeptide(L)'
;MTAPTASAADSTLPGAEPQHPLHVTNELFRIAFRHHPAGVAIVTAANPDPVGITASSVASVSADPPALSFSVSGGRSAGRVAEADTVVVHLMDAAHVDTVTAYATTGTERFAEGTWEPAVTGEPVLKDAPWALRCKVIERVPVGSSILVAAEVLEILRGEHSEPLVYHNRAFHRLTETSLIQSRDAG
;
A
#
# COMPACT_ATOMS: atom_id res chain seq x y z
N MET A 1 61.84 -24.43 -7.14
CA MET A 1 60.79 -23.49 -7.56
C MET A 1 59.50 -24.27 -7.68
N THR A 2 58.72 -24.27 -6.60
CA THR A 2 57.53 -25.09 -6.38
C THR A 2 56.37 -24.14 -6.12
N ALA A 3 55.30 -24.25 -6.92
CA ALA A 3 54.08 -23.47 -6.78
C ALA A 3 53.39 -23.76 -5.44
N PRO A 4 52.75 -22.78 -4.79
CA PRO A 4 51.85 -23.06 -3.69
C PRO A 4 50.47 -23.47 -4.24
N THR A 5 50.01 -24.61 -3.74
CA THR A 5 48.69 -25.21 -3.93
C THR A 5 47.61 -24.31 -3.32
N ALA A 6 46.60 -23.93 -4.11
CA ALA A 6 45.39 -23.32 -3.60
C ALA A 6 44.55 -24.40 -2.87
N SER A 7 44.34 -24.22 -1.57
CA SER A 7 43.36 -24.99 -0.79
C SER A 7 42.02 -24.28 -0.88
N ALA A 8 41.05 -24.89 -1.55
CA ALA A 8 39.67 -24.46 -1.54
C ALA A 8 39.11 -24.68 -0.12
N ALA A 9 38.92 -23.59 0.61
CA ALA A 9 38.14 -23.61 1.83
C ALA A 9 36.66 -23.78 1.42
N ASP A 10 36.14 -24.96 1.73
CA ASP A 10 34.74 -25.33 1.72
C ASP A 10 33.93 -24.31 2.55
N SER A 11 33.31 -23.33 1.88
CA SER A 11 32.40 -22.38 2.51
C SER A 11 31.02 -23.04 2.59
N THR A 12 30.87 -23.97 3.51
CA THR A 12 29.55 -24.46 3.90
C THR A 12 28.82 -23.31 4.59
N LEU A 13 27.86 -22.71 3.88
CA LEU A 13 26.85 -21.85 4.49
C LEU A 13 26.27 -22.61 5.70
N PRO A 14 26.13 -21.99 6.89
CA PRO A 14 25.48 -22.65 8.01
C PRO A 14 24.12 -23.16 7.53
N GLY A 15 23.95 -24.48 7.56
CA GLY A 15 22.76 -25.14 7.03
C GLY A 15 21.53 -24.49 7.65
N ALA A 16 20.64 -23.95 6.82
CA ALA A 16 19.37 -23.43 7.26
C ALA A 16 18.69 -24.54 8.08
N GLU A 17 18.48 -24.31 9.38
CA GLU A 17 17.68 -25.22 10.18
C GLU A 17 16.34 -25.44 9.45
N PRO A 18 15.84 -26.69 9.39
CA PRO A 18 14.61 -26.97 8.69
C PRO A 18 13.49 -26.10 9.26
N GLN A 19 12.84 -25.35 8.37
CA GLN A 19 11.68 -24.55 8.72
C GLN A 19 10.57 -25.49 9.17
N HIS A 20 10.24 -25.47 10.45
CA HIS A 20 9.14 -26.28 10.98
C HIS A 20 7.83 -25.51 10.77
N PRO A 21 6.80 -26.14 10.18
CA PRO A 21 5.52 -25.49 9.98
C PRO A 21 4.91 -25.12 11.34
N LEU A 22 4.61 -23.83 11.50
CA LEU A 22 3.91 -23.32 12.68
C LEU A 22 2.39 -23.50 12.48
N HIS A 23 1.67 -23.75 13.57
CA HIS A 23 0.21 -23.73 13.54
C HIS A 23 -0.29 -22.30 13.26
N VAL A 24 -1.22 -22.16 12.31
CA VAL A 24 -1.73 -20.86 11.90
C VAL A 24 -2.60 -20.26 13.01
N THR A 25 -2.19 -19.08 13.50
CA THR A 25 -3.00 -18.26 14.41
C THR A 25 -3.14 -16.86 13.85
N ASN A 26 -4.20 -16.14 14.27
CA ASN A 26 -4.38 -14.74 13.89
C ASN A 26 -3.21 -13.85 14.35
N GLU A 27 -2.57 -14.18 15.47
CA GLU A 27 -1.37 -13.48 15.95
C GLU A 27 -0.19 -13.73 15.03
N LEU A 28 0.09 -15.00 14.70
CA LEU A 28 1.19 -15.36 13.81
C LEU A 28 1.01 -14.74 12.42
N PHE A 29 -0.21 -14.75 11.89
CA PHE A 29 -0.54 -14.08 10.63
C PHE A 29 -0.24 -12.57 10.69
N ARG A 30 -0.66 -11.88 11.75
CA ARG A 30 -0.35 -10.45 11.94
C ARG A 30 1.14 -10.18 12.10
N ILE A 31 1.88 -11.07 12.77
CA ILE A 31 3.34 -10.98 12.90
C ILE A 31 4.01 -11.15 11.54
N ALA A 32 3.58 -12.11 10.73
CA ALA A 32 4.12 -12.30 9.38
C ALA A 32 3.91 -11.05 8.51
N PHE A 33 2.69 -10.51 8.45
CA PHE A 33 2.39 -9.30 7.69
C PHE A 33 3.03 -8.03 8.25
N ARG A 34 3.35 -7.98 9.55
CA ARG A 34 4.11 -6.87 10.15
C ARG A 34 5.51 -6.74 9.56
N HIS A 35 6.11 -7.85 9.10
CA HIS A 35 7.42 -7.91 8.46
C HIS A 35 7.36 -7.82 6.92
N HIS A 36 6.17 -7.66 6.35
CA HIS A 36 5.99 -7.45 4.92
C HIS A 36 5.75 -5.95 4.66
N PRO A 37 6.76 -5.20 4.19
CA PRO A 37 6.59 -3.77 3.94
C PRO A 37 5.60 -3.56 2.80
N ALA A 38 4.82 -2.48 2.89
CA ALA A 38 3.90 -2.08 1.84
C ALA A 38 3.96 -0.56 1.62
N GLY A 39 3.68 -0.14 0.39
CA GLY A 39 3.37 1.26 0.12
C GLY A 39 2.10 1.69 0.86
N VAL A 40 1.90 2.99 1.00
CA VAL A 40 0.73 3.54 1.69
C VAL A 40 -0.11 4.36 0.74
N ALA A 41 -1.42 4.16 0.83
CA ALA A 41 -2.40 4.88 0.04
C ALA A 41 -3.48 5.50 0.92
N ILE A 42 -4.11 6.56 0.41
CA ILE A 42 -5.40 7.04 0.89
C ILE A 42 -6.45 6.71 -0.16
N VAL A 43 -7.49 5.98 0.22
CA VAL A 43 -8.64 5.70 -0.63
C VAL A 43 -9.78 6.61 -0.21
N THR A 44 -10.31 7.39 -1.14
CA THR A 44 -11.47 8.26 -0.91
C THR A 44 -12.65 7.85 -1.77
N ALA A 45 -13.85 8.19 -1.30
CA ALA A 45 -15.11 8.00 -2.00
C ALA A 45 -16.10 9.10 -1.59
N ALA A 46 -17.22 9.19 -2.31
CA ALA A 46 -18.38 9.98 -1.91
C ALA A 46 -19.63 9.10 -1.87
N ASN A 47 -20.16 8.83 -0.68
CA ASN A 47 -21.36 7.98 -0.53
C ASN A 47 -22.05 8.17 0.84
N PRO A 48 -23.00 9.11 1.04
CA PRO A 48 -23.37 10.23 0.18
C PRO A 48 -22.40 11.43 0.30
N ASP A 49 -21.77 11.61 1.46
CA ASP A 49 -20.74 12.64 1.72
C ASP A 49 -19.32 12.11 1.51
N PRO A 50 -18.30 12.98 1.43
CA PRO A 50 -16.89 12.60 1.45
C PRO A 50 -16.53 11.58 2.55
N VAL A 51 -15.77 10.55 2.17
CA VAL A 51 -15.22 9.55 3.08
C VAL A 51 -13.85 9.11 2.60
N GLY A 52 -12.98 8.73 3.52
CA GLY A 52 -11.66 8.22 3.16
C GLY A 52 -11.05 7.34 4.24
N ILE A 53 -10.12 6.50 3.82
CA ILE A 53 -9.37 5.57 4.66
C ILE A 53 -7.92 5.50 4.22
N THR A 54 -7.03 5.22 5.16
CA THR A 54 -5.67 4.79 4.85
C THR A 54 -5.65 3.30 4.56
N ALA A 55 -4.97 2.89 3.50
CA ALA A 55 -4.83 1.49 3.10
C ALA A 55 -3.37 1.18 2.74
N SER A 56 -2.84 0.08 3.28
CA SER A 56 -1.57 -0.52 2.87
C SER A 56 -1.76 -1.82 2.09
N SER A 57 -3.00 -2.12 1.70
CA SER A 57 -3.41 -3.33 0.97
C SER A 57 -3.53 -3.10 -0.54
N VAL A 58 -3.20 -1.90 -1.02
CA VAL A 58 -3.29 -1.56 -2.45
C VAL A 58 -2.26 -2.39 -3.23
N ALA A 59 -2.73 -3.08 -4.26
CA ALA A 59 -1.90 -3.86 -5.16
C ALA A 59 -2.35 -3.69 -6.61
N SER A 60 -1.39 -3.66 -7.54
CA SER A 60 -1.66 -3.73 -8.98
C SER A 60 -2.20 -5.12 -9.34
N VAL A 61 -3.23 -5.18 -10.18
CA VAL A 61 -3.89 -6.43 -10.62
C VAL A 61 -3.64 -6.68 -12.11
N SER A 62 -3.84 -5.67 -12.95
CA SER A 62 -3.63 -5.77 -14.39
C SER A 62 -3.13 -4.44 -14.96
N ALA A 63 -2.38 -4.51 -16.07
CA ALA A 63 -2.00 -3.35 -16.86
C ALA A 63 -2.94 -3.13 -18.06
N ASP A 64 -3.65 -4.16 -18.52
CA ASP A 64 -4.60 -4.10 -19.65
C ASP A 64 -5.84 -4.98 -19.39
N PRO A 65 -7.02 -4.38 -19.07
CA PRO A 65 -7.18 -2.98 -18.70
C PRO A 65 -6.44 -2.67 -17.37
N PRO A 66 -6.05 -1.41 -17.12
CA PRO A 66 -5.38 -1.03 -15.89
C PRO A 66 -6.31 -1.22 -14.69
N ALA A 67 -5.92 -2.08 -13.76
CA ALA A 67 -6.73 -2.43 -12.61
C ALA A 67 -5.89 -2.61 -11.34
N LEU A 68 -6.48 -2.24 -10.21
CA LEU A 68 -5.90 -2.41 -8.88
C LEU A 68 -6.90 -3.11 -7.95
N SER A 69 -6.39 -3.56 -6.81
CA SER A 69 -7.22 -4.05 -5.70
C SER A 69 -6.79 -3.44 -4.38
N PHE A 70 -7.72 -3.42 -3.43
CA PHE A 70 -7.44 -3.10 -2.04
C PHE A 70 -8.47 -3.78 -1.14
N SER A 71 -8.08 -4.05 0.10
CA SER A 71 -8.97 -4.65 1.10
C SER A 71 -9.46 -3.60 2.07
N VAL A 72 -10.76 -3.64 2.37
CA VAL A 72 -11.41 -2.80 3.39
C VAL A 72 -11.95 -3.66 4.52
N SER A 73 -11.79 -3.18 5.75
CA SER A 73 -12.32 -3.87 6.94
C SER A 73 -12.61 -2.86 8.06
N GLY A 74 -13.61 -3.18 8.89
CA GLY A 74 -13.90 -2.40 10.09
C GLY A 74 -14.84 -1.20 9.87
N GLY A 75 -14.55 -0.10 10.56
CA GLY A 75 -15.49 0.98 10.90
C GLY A 75 -16.25 1.67 9.76
N ARG A 76 -17.15 2.59 10.13
CA ARG A 76 -18.13 3.24 9.23
C ARG A 76 -17.53 3.77 7.92
N SER A 77 -16.35 4.40 7.97
CA SER A 77 -15.70 4.93 6.77
C SER A 77 -15.29 3.83 5.78
N ALA A 78 -14.75 2.72 6.27
CA ALA A 78 -14.34 1.59 5.43
C ALA A 78 -15.54 0.93 4.75
N GLY A 79 -16.66 0.77 5.46
CA GLY A 79 -17.92 0.28 4.88
C GLY A 79 -18.43 1.17 3.76
N ARG A 80 -18.44 2.49 3.96
CA ARG A 80 -18.89 3.45 2.92
C ARG A 80 -17.97 3.46 1.70
N VAL A 81 -16.66 3.30 1.88
CA VAL A 81 -15.70 3.10 0.77
C VAL A 81 -15.98 1.79 0.06
N ALA A 82 -16.28 0.71 0.79
CA ALA A 82 -16.60 -0.59 0.21
C ALA A 82 -17.85 -0.55 -0.68
N GLU A 83 -18.85 0.24 -0.29
CA GLU A 83 -20.14 0.36 -0.96
C GLU A 83 -20.12 1.35 -2.14
N ALA A 84 -19.13 2.25 -2.21
CA ALA A 84 -19.05 3.25 -3.27
C ALA A 84 -18.76 2.61 -4.64
N ASP A 85 -19.38 3.12 -5.70
CA ASP A 85 -19.18 2.62 -7.08
C ASP A 85 -17.92 3.18 -7.74
N THR A 86 -17.43 4.30 -7.25
CA THR A 86 -16.20 4.94 -7.71
C THR A 86 -15.39 5.43 -6.51
N VAL A 87 -14.07 5.39 -6.65
CA VAL A 87 -13.10 5.74 -5.61
C VAL A 87 -11.91 6.47 -6.21
N VAL A 88 -11.16 7.22 -5.40
CA VAL A 88 -9.83 7.72 -5.78
C VAL A 88 -8.79 7.11 -4.85
N VAL A 89 -7.80 6.45 -5.44
CA VAL A 89 -6.65 5.86 -4.73
C VAL A 89 -5.45 6.78 -4.88
N HIS A 90 -5.03 7.40 -3.79
CA HIS A 90 -3.86 8.29 -3.74
C HIS A 90 -2.66 7.47 -3.30
N LEU A 91 -1.62 7.36 -4.12
CA LEU A 91 -0.37 6.70 -3.74
C LEU A 91 0.53 7.73 -3.08
N MET A 92 0.77 7.57 -1.78
CA MET A 92 1.33 8.62 -0.93
C MET A 92 2.85 8.53 -0.83
N ASP A 93 3.48 9.68 -0.60
CA ASP A 93 4.90 9.78 -0.34
C ASP A 93 5.19 10.26 1.09
N ALA A 94 6.47 10.40 1.42
CA ALA A 94 6.92 10.74 2.76
C ALA A 94 6.48 12.13 3.24
N ALA A 95 6.15 13.06 2.33
CA ALA A 95 5.64 14.37 2.68
C ALA A 95 4.21 14.32 3.25
N HIS A 96 3.46 13.25 2.97
CA HIS A 96 2.04 13.12 3.38
C HIS A 96 1.80 12.23 4.60
N VAL A 97 2.84 11.97 5.42
CA VAL A 97 2.72 11.09 6.60
C VAL A 97 1.64 11.55 7.59
N ASP A 98 1.47 12.85 7.78
CA ASP A 98 0.47 13.41 8.69
C ASP A 98 -0.96 13.19 8.15
N THR A 99 -1.15 13.41 6.85
CA THR A 99 -2.42 13.12 6.16
C THR A 99 -2.77 11.64 6.30
N VAL A 100 -1.85 10.75 5.94
CA VAL A 100 -2.04 9.30 6.07
C VAL A 100 -2.38 8.88 7.51
N THR A 101 -1.75 9.50 8.51
CA THR A 101 -2.01 9.22 9.92
C THR A 101 -3.41 9.66 10.34
N ALA A 102 -3.86 10.83 9.87
CA ALA A 102 -5.19 11.35 10.14
C ALA A 102 -6.29 10.41 9.58
N TYR A 103 -6.11 9.87 8.37
CA TYR A 103 -7.09 8.97 7.75
C TYR A 103 -7.09 7.54 8.34
N ALA A 104 -6.03 7.14 9.05
CA ALA A 104 -5.98 5.89 9.82
C ALA A 104 -6.66 6.00 11.20
N THR A 105 -6.88 7.21 11.71
CA THR A 105 -7.32 7.46 13.09
C THR A 105 -8.79 7.90 13.14
N THR A 106 -9.58 7.33 14.04
CA THR A 106 -11.00 7.72 14.22
C THR A 106 -11.14 9.07 14.92
N GLY A 107 -12.11 9.89 14.51
CA GLY A 107 -12.43 11.16 15.19
C GLY A 107 -11.50 12.33 14.84
N THR A 108 -10.61 12.15 13.85
CA THR A 108 -9.83 13.24 13.27
C THR A 108 -10.67 14.06 12.31
N GLU A 109 -10.41 15.37 12.26
CA GLU A 109 -10.90 16.22 11.20
C GLU A 109 -10.25 15.78 9.88
N ARG A 110 -11.08 15.65 8.84
CA ARG A 110 -10.68 15.15 7.51
C ARG A 110 -11.28 16.07 6.46
N PHE A 111 -10.69 16.06 5.27
CA PHE A 111 -11.13 16.90 4.15
C PHE A 111 -11.09 18.41 4.47
N ALA A 112 -9.94 18.89 4.96
CA ALA A 112 -9.71 20.30 5.21
C ALA A 112 -10.00 21.15 3.95
N GLU A 113 -10.68 22.27 4.14
CA GLU A 113 -11.07 23.18 3.06
C GLU A 113 -9.83 23.68 2.31
N GLY A 114 -9.89 23.72 0.98
CA GLY A 114 -8.78 24.17 0.14
C GLY A 114 -7.67 23.13 -0.09
N THR A 115 -7.71 21.97 0.58
CA THR A 115 -6.75 20.87 0.36
C THR A 115 -7.29 19.78 -0.58
N TRP A 116 -8.61 19.63 -0.64
CA TRP A 116 -9.29 18.61 -1.44
C TRP A 116 -10.21 19.24 -2.49
N GLU A 117 -10.33 18.59 -3.64
CA GLU A 117 -11.28 18.98 -4.70
C GLU A 117 -12.15 17.79 -5.09
N PRO A 118 -13.43 18.00 -5.44
CA PRO A 118 -14.26 16.92 -5.94
C PRO A 118 -13.80 16.48 -7.33
N ALA A 119 -13.66 15.17 -7.53
CA ALA A 119 -13.60 14.57 -8.85
C ALA A 119 -14.95 14.73 -9.60
N VAL A 120 -14.97 14.36 -10.88
CA VAL A 120 -16.18 14.38 -11.72
C VAL A 120 -17.35 13.57 -11.14
N THR A 121 -17.05 12.54 -10.33
CA THR A 121 -18.01 11.67 -9.65
C THR A 121 -18.17 12.00 -8.15
N GLY A 122 -17.56 13.09 -7.67
CA GLY A 122 -17.74 13.66 -6.34
C GLY A 122 -16.72 13.20 -5.28
N GLU A 123 -15.89 12.21 -5.57
CA GLU A 123 -14.87 11.74 -4.65
C GLU A 123 -13.82 12.83 -4.38
N PRO A 124 -13.39 13.02 -3.12
CA PRO A 124 -12.32 13.95 -2.82
C PRO A 124 -10.98 13.53 -3.44
N VAL A 125 -10.35 14.43 -4.18
CA VAL A 125 -9.00 14.34 -4.71
C VAL A 125 -8.09 15.27 -3.93
N LEU A 126 -6.97 14.76 -3.43
CA LEU A 126 -5.96 15.57 -2.74
C LEU A 126 -5.12 16.34 -3.77
N LYS A 127 -5.09 17.67 -3.69
CA LYS A 127 -4.47 18.54 -4.72
C LYS A 127 -2.98 18.29 -4.91
N ASP A 128 -2.26 18.02 -3.82
CA ASP A 128 -0.82 17.81 -3.78
C ASP A 128 -0.45 16.33 -3.73
N ALA A 129 -1.38 15.42 -4.09
CA ALA A 129 -1.07 14.00 -4.14
C ALA A 129 0.00 13.70 -5.22
N PRO A 130 0.98 12.82 -4.93
CA PRO A 130 1.99 12.42 -5.93
C PRO A 130 1.35 11.72 -7.12
N TRP A 131 0.42 10.81 -6.82
CA TRP A 131 -0.40 10.11 -7.79
C TRP A 131 -1.81 9.93 -7.24
N ALA A 132 -2.83 10.23 -8.04
CA ALA A 132 -4.22 9.94 -7.72
C ALA A 132 -4.86 9.17 -8.87
N LEU A 133 -5.42 8.00 -8.57
CA LEU A 133 -6.02 7.08 -9.53
C LEU A 133 -7.51 7.04 -9.29
N ARG A 134 -8.30 7.65 -10.18
CA ARG A 134 -9.77 7.55 -10.12
C ARG A 134 -10.18 6.23 -10.73
N CYS A 135 -10.94 5.45 -9.96
CA CYS A 135 -11.27 4.08 -10.30
C CYS A 135 -12.77 3.84 -10.24
N LYS A 136 -13.26 2.93 -11.09
CA LYS A 136 -14.59 2.34 -10.99
C LYS A 136 -14.47 0.98 -10.33
N VAL A 137 -15.28 0.72 -9.32
CA VAL A 137 -15.35 -0.60 -8.69
C VAL A 137 -15.98 -1.59 -9.67
N ILE A 138 -15.28 -2.68 -9.95
CA ILE A 138 -15.72 -3.73 -10.87
C ILE A 138 -16.12 -5.00 -10.13
N GLU A 139 -15.53 -5.27 -8.96
CA GLU A 139 -15.86 -6.45 -8.16
C GLU A 139 -15.64 -6.21 -6.67
N ARG A 140 -16.49 -6.87 -5.85
CA ARG A 140 -16.41 -6.87 -4.39
C ARG A 140 -16.50 -8.31 -3.90
N VAL A 141 -15.45 -8.81 -3.28
CA VAL A 141 -15.37 -10.20 -2.81
C VAL A 141 -15.31 -10.20 -1.28
N PRO A 142 -16.35 -10.67 -0.59
CA PRO A 142 -16.31 -10.84 0.86
C PRO A 142 -15.28 -11.92 1.26
N VAL A 143 -14.38 -11.58 2.17
CA VAL A 143 -13.36 -12.48 2.72
C VAL A 143 -13.35 -12.35 4.24
N GLY A 144 -14.06 -13.26 4.92
CA GLY A 144 -14.23 -13.21 6.37
C GLY A 144 -14.89 -11.89 6.79
N SER A 145 -14.19 -11.09 7.61
CA SER A 145 -14.64 -9.77 8.05
C SER A 145 -14.17 -8.60 7.17
N SER A 146 -13.59 -8.89 6.01
CA SER A 146 -13.07 -7.90 5.06
C SER A 146 -13.78 -8.03 3.72
N ILE A 147 -13.70 -6.99 2.90
CA ILE A 147 -14.10 -7.01 1.50
C ILE A 147 -12.87 -6.70 0.66
N LEU A 148 -12.53 -7.57 -0.28
CA LEU A 148 -11.56 -7.27 -1.33
C LEU A 148 -12.30 -6.51 -2.44
N VAL A 149 -11.81 -5.32 -2.78
CA VAL A 149 -12.35 -4.48 -3.85
C VAL A 149 -11.38 -4.55 -5.02
N ALA A 150 -11.88 -4.91 -6.20
CA ALA A 150 -11.17 -4.74 -7.46
C ALA A 150 -11.76 -3.55 -8.21
N ALA A 151 -10.90 -2.70 -8.77
CA ALA A 151 -11.30 -1.48 -9.44
C ALA A 151 -10.48 -1.24 -10.72
N GLU A 152 -11.18 -0.85 -11.78
CA GLU A 152 -10.58 -0.43 -13.04
C GLU A 152 -10.20 1.05 -12.95
N VAL A 153 -8.97 1.39 -13.37
CA VAL A 153 -8.46 2.77 -13.36
C VAL A 153 -9.02 3.50 -14.57
N LEU A 154 -9.74 4.59 -14.32
CA LEU A 154 -10.36 5.42 -15.35
C LEU A 154 -9.51 6.65 -15.70
N GLU A 155 -8.74 7.15 -14.75
CA GLU A 155 -7.98 8.40 -14.87
C GLU A 155 -6.81 8.40 -13.87
N ILE A 156 -5.68 8.96 -14.29
CA ILE A 156 -4.49 9.13 -13.45
C ILE A 156 -4.09 10.59 -13.45
N LEU A 157 -4.01 11.17 -12.25
CA LEU A 157 -3.46 12.49 -12.01
C LEU A 157 -2.07 12.34 -11.41
N ARG A 158 -1.14 13.19 -11.85
CA ARG A 158 0.25 13.21 -11.40
C ARG A 158 0.56 14.55 -10.78
N GLY A 159 1.06 14.54 -9.55
CA GLY A 159 1.61 15.70 -8.86
C GLY A 159 3.13 15.68 -8.79
N GLU A 160 3.66 16.62 -8.01
CA GLU A 160 5.05 16.53 -7.53
C GLU A 160 5.18 15.35 -6.56
N HIS A 161 6.35 14.72 -6.53
CA HIS A 161 6.60 13.55 -5.69
C HIS A 161 7.94 13.69 -4.97
N SER A 162 7.99 13.15 -3.76
CA SER A 162 9.17 12.98 -2.92
C SER A 162 9.48 11.49 -2.72
N GLU A 163 10.21 11.15 -1.66
CA GLU A 163 10.56 9.77 -1.37
C GLU A 163 9.33 8.90 -1.06
N PRO A 164 9.20 7.69 -1.65
CA PRO A 164 8.05 6.82 -1.40
C PRO A 164 7.83 6.50 0.08
N LEU A 165 6.57 6.55 0.52
CA LEU A 165 6.17 6.18 1.87
C LEU A 165 5.97 4.68 1.99
N VAL A 166 6.66 4.07 2.96
CA VAL A 166 6.56 2.65 3.28
C VAL A 166 6.05 2.48 4.69
N TYR A 167 5.05 1.62 4.88
CA TYR A 167 4.64 1.16 6.18
C TYR A 167 5.25 -0.20 6.46
N HIS A 168 6.04 -0.28 7.53
CA HIS A 168 6.71 -1.51 7.94
C HIS A 168 6.83 -1.55 9.46
N ASN A 169 6.49 -2.69 10.05
CA ASN A 169 6.54 -2.92 11.48
C ASN A 169 5.87 -1.81 12.33
N ARG A 170 4.66 -1.40 11.93
CA ARG A 170 3.87 -0.34 12.59
C ARG A 170 4.51 1.05 12.60
N ALA A 171 5.47 1.29 11.72
CA ALA A 171 6.13 2.57 11.56
C ALA A 171 6.13 2.99 10.08
N PHE A 172 6.17 4.29 9.86
CA PHE A 172 6.38 4.89 8.55
C PHE A 172 7.88 5.04 8.29
N HIS A 173 8.30 4.69 7.08
CA HIS A 173 9.65 4.79 6.57
C HIS A 173 9.59 5.48 5.20
N ARG A 174 10.72 6.05 4.78
CA ARG A 174 10.88 6.59 3.42
C ARG A 174 11.94 5.78 2.68
N LEU A 175 11.73 5.50 1.40
CA LEU A 175 12.77 4.90 0.56
C LEU A 175 13.65 5.98 -0.05
N THR A 176 14.94 5.92 0.24
CA THR A 176 15.93 6.86 -0.29
C THR A 176 16.96 6.13 -1.14
N GLU A 177 17.85 6.87 -1.81
CA GLU A 177 19.01 6.33 -2.50
C GLU A 177 19.87 5.42 -1.61
N THR A 178 19.95 5.69 -0.30
CA THR A 178 20.70 4.84 0.65
C THR A 178 20.04 3.49 0.92
N SER A 179 18.76 3.35 0.58
CA SER A 179 18.01 2.09 0.67
C SER A 179 18.17 1.22 -0.58
N LEU A 180 18.82 1.72 -1.63
CA LEU A 180 19.07 0.96 -2.84
C LEU A 180 20.05 -0.18 -2.57
N ILE A 181 19.58 -1.40 -2.83
CA ILE A 181 20.44 -2.58 -2.88
C ILE A 181 20.91 -2.72 -4.32
N GLN A 182 22.20 -2.54 -4.56
CA GLN A 182 22.79 -2.85 -5.86
C GLN A 182 22.69 -4.36 -6.08
N SER A 183 21.83 -4.78 -7.00
CA SER A 183 21.90 -6.14 -7.51
C SER A 183 23.28 -6.31 -8.15
N ARG A 184 24.00 -7.37 -7.79
CA ARG A 184 25.12 -7.79 -8.64
C ARG A 184 24.52 -8.10 -10.01
N ASP A 185 25.07 -7.48 -11.05
CA ASP A 185 24.63 -7.72 -12.42
C ASP A 185 24.57 -9.23 -12.68
N ALA A 186 23.40 -9.72 -13.08
CA ALA A 186 23.29 -11.01 -13.74
C ALA A 186 23.91 -10.84 -15.12
N GLY A 187 25.21 -11.09 -15.22
CA GLY A 187 25.93 -11.23 -16.49
C GLY A 187 25.48 -12.46 -17.26
#